data_AF-A0A2A4PPE0-F1
#
_entry.id   AF-A0A2A4PPE0-F1
#
_cell.length_a   1.000
_cell.length_b   1.000
_cell.length_c   1.000
_cell.angle_alpha   90.00
_cell.angle_beta   90.00
_cell.angle_gamma   90.00
#
_symmetry.space_group_name_H-M   'P 1'
#
loop_
_entity.id
_entity.type
_entity.pdbx_description
1 polymer ?
#
loop_
_entity_poly.entity_id
_entity_poly.type
_entity_poly.pdbx_seq_one_letter_code
_entity_poly.pdbx_strand_id
1 'polypeptide(L)'
;MGRSDYDPKEGIQMHLLEVLNPVATQRGVLTAMTTTPRPTSLDNKTVGLLWSGTHGGDVALKRAGEMIQERFQNVSVNFYTGGNYPAPPPIVKQAGEECDVVIGATAD
;
A
#
# COMPACT_ATOMS: atom_id res chain seq x y z
N MET A 1 -17.75 -23.20 -74.13
CA MET A 1 -17.08 -24.07 -73.14
C MET A 1 -16.31 -23.15 -72.19
N GLY A 2 -17.03 -22.48 -71.28
CA GLY A 2 -16.43 -21.57 -70.31
C GLY A 2 -16.04 -22.36 -69.07
N ARG A 3 -14.74 -22.51 -68.82
CA ARG A 3 -14.23 -23.16 -67.61
C ARG A 3 -14.30 -22.13 -66.48
N SER A 4 -15.06 -22.48 -65.47
CA SER A 4 -15.21 -21.73 -64.22
C SER A 4 -13.93 -21.94 -63.40
N ASP A 5 -13.19 -20.87 -63.18
CA ASP A 5 -12.02 -20.83 -62.29
C ASP A 5 -12.49 -20.71 -60.82
N TYR A 6 -13.21 -21.72 -60.33
CA TYR A 6 -13.50 -21.85 -58.91
C TYR A 6 -12.52 -22.85 -58.28
N ASP A 7 -11.44 -22.33 -57.70
CA ASP A 7 -10.52 -23.08 -56.84
C ASP A 7 -11.05 -23.04 -55.39
N PRO A 8 -11.46 -24.18 -54.80
CA PRO A 8 -12.10 -24.22 -53.47
C PRO A 8 -11.09 -24.05 -52.31
N LYS A 9 -9.92 -23.46 -52.54
CA LYS A 9 -8.82 -23.36 -51.56
C LYS A 9 -8.74 -22.06 -50.77
N GLU A 10 -9.73 -21.19 -50.86
CA GLU A 10 -9.88 -20.08 -49.91
C GLU A 10 -10.71 -20.58 -48.72
N GLY A 11 -10.12 -21.51 -47.96
CA GLY A 11 -10.67 -21.92 -46.66
C GLY A 11 -10.79 -20.68 -45.79
N ILE A 12 -11.99 -20.42 -45.27
CA ILE A 12 -12.32 -19.29 -44.40
C ILE A 12 -11.20 -19.11 -43.39
N GLN A 13 -10.37 -18.07 -43.57
CA GLN A 13 -9.26 -17.80 -42.68
C GLN A 13 -9.84 -17.26 -41.37
N MET A 14 -10.11 -18.18 -40.45
CA MET A 14 -10.60 -17.88 -39.10
C MET A 14 -9.49 -17.16 -38.35
N HIS A 15 -9.63 -15.84 -38.19
CA HIS A 15 -8.72 -15.05 -37.38
C HIS A 15 -9.10 -15.25 -35.91
N LEU A 16 -8.19 -15.80 -35.11
CA LEU A 16 -8.37 -15.97 -33.67
C LEU A 16 -8.20 -14.62 -32.99
N LEU A 17 -9.28 -14.07 -32.44
CA LEU A 17 -9.23 -12.88 -31.59
C LEU A 17 -8.92 -13.33 -30.16
N GLU A 18 -7.72 -13.02 -29.66
CA GLU A 18 -7.40 -13.18 -28.24
C GLU A 18 -7.86 -11.93 -27.47
N VAL A 19 -8.92 -12.08 -26.67
CA VAL A 19 -9.40 -11.03 -25.78
C VAL A 19 -8.70 -11.19 -24.44
N LEU A 20 -7.67 -10.37 -24.20
CA LEU A 20 -7.07 -10.26 -22.89
C LEU A 20 -7.98 -9.42 -21.99
N ASN A 21 -8.33 -9.95 -20.83
CA ASN A 21 -9.07 -9.22 -19.80
C ASN A 21 -8.08 -8.68 -18.75
N PRO A 22 -7.62 -7.41 -18.85
CA PRO A 22 -6.63 -6.85 -17.94
C PRO A 22 -7.28 -6.44 -16.60
N VAL A 23 -7.91 -7.38 -15.90
CA VAL A 23 -8.31 -7.15 -14.51
C VAL A 23 -7.09 -7.39 -13.65
N ALA A 24 -6.51 -6.31 -13.12
CA ALA A 24 -5.49 -6.42 -12.09
C ALA A 24 -6.10 -7.12 -10.87
N THR A 25 -5.57 -8.29 -10.49
CA THR A 25 -5.92 -8.92 -9.21
C THR A 25 -5.67 -7.91 -8.10
N GLN A 26 -6.70 -7.54 -7.34
CA GLN A 26 -6.53 -6.68 -6.17
C GLN A 26 -5.55 -7.38 -5.20
N ARG A 27 -4.31 -6.89 -5.13
CA ARG A 27 -3.28 -7.40 -4.22
C ARG A 27 -3.75 -7.43 -2.76
N GLY A 28 -4.71 -6.56 -2.40
CA GLY A 28 -5.32 -6.53 -1.07
C GLY A 28 -6.06 -7.81 -0.67
N VAL A 29 -6.51 -8.63 -1.64
CA VAL A 29 -7.22 -9.90 -1.36
C VAL A 29 -6.24 -11.08 -1.19
N LEU A 30 -5.06 -11.02 -1.82
CA LEU A 30 -4.04 -12.08 -1.74
C LEU A 30 -3.19 -12.01 -0.47
N THR A 31 -3.07 -10.83 0.12
CA THR A 31 -2.24 -10.57 1.31
C THR A 31 -3.08 -10.00 2.44
N ALA A 32 -4.23 -10.61 2.74
CA ALA A 32 -5.03 -10.25 3.90
C ALA A 32 -4.23 -10.56 5.18
N MET A 33 -3.40 -9.61 5.60
CA MET A 33 -2.66 -9.68 6.85
C MET A 33 -3.65 -9.53 7.99
N THR A 34 -3.52 -10.36 9.02
CA THR A 34 -4.27 -10.19 10.26
C THR A 34 -3.98 -8.80 10.81
N THR A 35 -5.02 -7.98 11.01
CA THR A 35 -4.87 -6.67 11.63
C THR A 35 -4.26 -6.83 13.02
N THR A 36 -3.20 -6.06 13.30
CA THR A 36 -2.61 -6.04 14.64
C THR A 36 -3.69 -5.70 15.67
N PRO A 37 -3.79 -6.44 16.79
CA PRO A 37 -4.79 -6.15 17.82
C PRO A 37 -4.60 -4.72 18.34
N ARG A 38 -5.69 -3.95 18.36
CA ARG A 38 -5.66 -2.59 18.87
C ARG A 38 -5.37 -2.62 20.38
N PRO A 39 -4.32 -1.95 20.87
CA PRO A 39 -4.07 -1.87 22.31
C PRO A 39 -5.15 -1.05 23.01
N THR A 40 -5.43 -1.39 24.26
CA THR A 40 -6.45 -0.72 25.09
C THR A 40 -6.01 0.65 25.58
N SER A 41 -4.70 0.88 25.71
CA SER A 41 -4.08 2.16 26.04
C SER A 41 -2.70 2.29 25.37
N LEU A 42 -2.21 3.53 25.27
CA LEU A 42 -0.84 3.83 24.85
C LEU A 42 0.10 4.10 26.04
N ASP A 43 -0.36 3.98 27.29
CA ASP A 43 0.50 4.22 28.46
C ASP A 43 1.72 3.28 28.48
N ASN A 44 2.92 3.84 28.70
CA ASN A 44 4.20 3.12 28.68
C ASN A 44 4.54 2.45 27.34
N LYS A 45 4.02 2.98 26.22
CA LYS A 45 4.24 2.43 24.88
C LYS A 45 5.12 3.35 24.03
N THR A 46 5.70 2.76 22.97
CA THR A 46 6.40 3.50 21.93
C THR A 46 5.53 3.62 20.70
N VAL A 47 5.28 4.86 20.26
CA VAL A 47 4.51 5.17 19.05
C VAL A 47 5.47 5.63 17.95
N GLY A 48 5.43 4.93 16.82
CA GLY A 48 6.17 5.28 15.62
C GLY A 48 5.37 6.23 14.73
N LEU A 49 5.97 7.34 14.32
CA LEU A 49 5.43 8.28 13.36
C LEU A 49 6.15 8.11 12.03
N LEU A 50 5.48 7.51 11.04
CA LEU A 50 6.06 7.19 9.75
C LEU A 50 5.61 8.20 8.69
N TRP A 51 6.54 9.07 8.28
CA TRP A 51 6.30 10.03 7.22
C TRP A 51 6.84 9.54 5.87
N SER A 52 5.99 9.45 4.86
CA SER A 52 6.30 8.96 3.51
C SER A 52 6.46 10.07 2.46
N GLY A 53 6.73 11.31 2.87
CA GLY A 53 6.97 12.42 1.92
C GLY A 53 5.70 13.16 1.46
N THR A 54 4.53 12.87 2.03
CA THR A 54 3.30 13.62 1.77
C THR A 54 3.43 15.06 2.27
N HIS A 55 2.94 16.03 1.48
CA HIS A 55 3.06 17.46 1.83
C HIS A 55 2.35 17.75 3.15
N GLY A 56 3.08 18.33 4.12
CA GLY A 56 2.56 18.62 5.47
C GLY A 56 2.34 17.38 6.34
N GLY A 57 2.63 16.17 5.85
CA GLY A 57 2.46 14.94 6.61
C GLY A 57 3.39 14.86 7.83
N ASP A 58 4.58 15.44 7.74
CA ASP A 58 5.52 15.51 8.86
C ASP A 58 5.01 16.42 9.98
N VAL A 59 4.43 17.58 9.62
CA VAL A 59 3.82 18.52 10.58
C VAL A 59 2.63 17.87 11.28
N ALA A 60 1.76 17.21 10.52
CA ALA A 60 0.61 16.50 11.08
C ALA A 60 1.03 15.38 12.04
N LEU A 61 2.04 14.60 11.67
CA LEU A 61 2.56 13.52 12.50
C LEU A 61 3.20 14.03 13.78
N LYS A 62 4.03 15.08 13.72
CA LYS A 62 4.63 15.70 14.90
C LYS A 62 3.55 16.19 15.86
N ARG A 63 2.53 16.88 15.33
CA ARG A 63 1.42 17.36 16.16
C ARG A 63 0.63 16.22 16.79
N ALA A 64 0.40 15.12 16.05
CA ALA A 64 -0.23 13.93 16.60
C ALA A 64 0.62 13.31 17.73
N GLY A 65 1.94 13.25 17.56
CA GLY A 65 2.87 12.79 18.60
C GLY A 65 2.78 13.62 19.88
N GLU A 66 2.78 14.95 19.77
CA GLU A 66 2.62 15.87 20.90
C GLU A 66 1.30 15.61 21.64
N MET A 67 0.18 15.53 20.91
CA MET A 67 -1.14 15.29 21.49
C MET A 67 -1.24 13.92 22.17
N ILE A 68 -0.52 12.91 21.67
CA ILE A 68 -0.46 11.59 22.31
C ILE A 68 0.31 11.68 23.63
N GLN A 69 1.45 12.36 23.65
CA GLN A 69 2.26 12.54 24.87
C GLN A 69 1.54 13.39 25.93
N GLU A 70 0.71 14.35 25.51
CA GLU A 70 -0.15 15.12 26.42
C GLU A 70 -1.26 14.27 27.06
N ARG A 71 -1.74 13.24 26.35
CA ARG A 71 -2.92 12.46 26.76
C ARG A 71 -2.59 11.17 27.52
N PHE A 72 -1.43 10.57 27.26
CA PHE A 72 -1.05 9.27 27.80
C PHE A 72 0.23 9.36 28.62
N GLN A 73 0.36 8.50 29.62
CA GLN A 73 1.48 8.52 30.54
C GLN A 73 2.68 7.74 30.00
N ASN A 74 3.88 8.33 30.13
CA ASN A 74 5.15 7.68 29.80
C ASN A 74 5.21 7.13 28.35
N VAL A 75 4.67 7.88 27.39
CA VAL A 75 4.69 7.50 25.97
C VAL A 75 5.93 8.04 25.28
N SER A 76 6.65 7.15 24.61
CA SER A 76 7.77 7.50 23.74
C SER A 76 7.30 7.63 22.30
N VAL A 77 7.87 8.59 21.58
CA VAL A 77 7.52 8.85 20.18
C VAL A 77 8.79 8.82 19.35
N ASN A 78 8.82 7.94 18.34
CA ASN A 78 9.92 7.83 17.39
C ASN A 78 9.45 8.32 16.02
N PHE A 79 10.26 9.16 15.36
CA PHE A 79 9.92 9.71 14.06
C PHE A 79 10.77 9.06 12.96
N TYR A 80 10.11 8.49 11.95
CA TYR A 80 10.72 7.80 10.83
C TYR A 80 10.42 8.52 9.52
N THR A 81 11.49 8.83 8.80
CA THR A 81 11.40 9.53 7.50
C THR A 81 11.61 8.53 6.38
N GLY A 82 10.53 8.08 5.76
CA GLY A 82 10.57 7.22 4.57
C GLY A 82 10.95 7.98 3.29
N GLY A 83 10.76 9.31 3.26
CA GLY A 83 11.18 10.21 2.18
C GLY A 83 10.39 10.08 0.86
N ASN A 84 9.89 8.88 0.55
CA ASN A 84 9.09 8.56 -0.63
C ASN A 84 7.82 7.79 -0.24
N TYR A 85 6.81 7.87 -1.12
CA TYR A 85 5.60 7.06 -1.06
C TYR A 85 5.66 5.96 -2.13
N PRO A 86 5.44 4.67 -1.77
CA PRO A 86 5.29 4.15 -0.40
C PRO A 86 6.61 4.23 0.39
N ALA A 87 6.50 4.27 1.72
CA ALA A 87 7.68 4.26 2.59
C ALA A 87 8.54 3.01 2.31
N PRO A 88 9.88 3.14 2.23
CA PRO A 88 10.77 2.02 1.94
C PRO A 88 10.57 0.84 2.93
N PRO A 89 10.56 -0.42 2.44
CA PRO A 89 10.38 -1.59 3.31
C PRO A 89 11.33 -1.66 4.53
N PRO A 90 12.61 -1.23 4.45
CA PRO A 90 13.49 -1.21 5.62
C PRO A 90 13.00 -0.28 6.73
N ILE A 91 12.48 0.89 6.38
CA ILE A 91 11.99 1.88 7.36
C ILE A 91 10.69 1.40 8.00
N VAL A 92 9.79 0.78 7.20
CA VAL A 92 8.56 0.17 7.72
C VAL A 92 8.89 -0.96 8.70
N LYS A 93 9.87 -1.81 8.35
CA LYS A 93 10.33 -2.89 9.21
C LYS A 93 10.93 -2.35 10.52
N GLN A 94 11.81 -1.35 10.42
CA GLN A 94 12.42 -0.72 11.59
C GLN A 94 11.35 -0.14 12.53
N ALA A 95 10.40 0.62 12.00
CA ALA A 95 9.31 1.18 12.80
C ALA A 95 8.45 0.09 13.47
N GLY A 96 8.23 -1.04 12.78
CA GLY A 96 7.48 -2.18 13.33
C GLY A 96 8.25 -2.98 14.39
N GLU A 97 9.58 -2.96 14.38
CA GLU A 97 10.41 -3.63 15.38
C GLU A 97 10.63 -2.76 16.63
N GLU A 98 10.72 -1.44 16.46
CA GLU A 98 11.03 -0.49 17.53
C GLU A 98 9.79 0.05 18.25
N CYS A 99 8.59 -0.07 17.67
CA CYS A 99 7.36 0.54 18.19
C CYS A 99 6.25 -0.49 18.46
N ASP A 100 5.43 -0.22 19.47
CA ASP A 100 4.22 -1.01 19.73
C ASP A 100 3.09 -0.69 18.74
N VAL A 101 3.05 0.57 18.28
CA VAL A 101 2.04 1.09 17.32
C VAL A 101 2.72 2.04 16.35
N VAL A 102 2.34 1.98 15.07
CA VAL A 102 2.83 2.90 14.03
C VAL A 102 1.68 3.67 13.42
N ILE A 103 1.86 4.98 13.27
CA ILE A 103 0.93 5.92 12.63
C ILE A 103 1.59 6.45 11.36
N GLY A 104 0.93 6.29 10.22
CA GLY A 104 1.36 6.85 8.94
C GLY A 104 0.47 8.01 8.51
N ALA A 105 1.05 9.01 7.85
CA ALA A 105 0.29 10.08 7.20
C ALA A 105 0.09 9.77 5.71
N THR A 106 -1.16 9.49 5.32
CA THR A 106 -1.56 9.29 3.93
C THR A 106 -2.22 10.54 3.38
N ALA A 107 -1.93 10.89 2.13
CA ALA A 107 -2.66 11.90 1.37
C ALA A 107 -3.59 11.19 0.36
N ASP A 108 -4.68 11.85 -0.01
CA ASP A 108 -5.62 11.42 -1.06
C ASP A 108 -5.16 11.94 -2.44
#